data_AF-A0A2T9JYQ4-F1
#
_entry.id   AF-A0A2T9JYQ4-F1
#
_cell.length_a   1.000
_cell.length_b   1.000
_cell.length_c   1.000
_cell.angle_alpha   90.00
_cell.angle_beta   90.00
_cell.angle_gamma   90.00
#
_symmetry.space_group_name_H-M   'P 1'
#
loop_
_entity.id
_entity.type
_entity.pdbx_description
1 polymer ?
#
loop_
_entity_poly.entity_id
_entity_poly.type
_entity_poly.pdbx_seq_one_letter_code
_entity_poly.pdbx_strand_id
1 'polypeptide(L)'
;MTLSAAMFAGAGVTPPVGREVLLKGVSLEAGQERALLSVDGAAPTWVARGGQVAGGVLDAVGARSASIRRNGTMVTVYLFVSAAALEPFSPGAAGQPKS
;
A
#
# COMPACT_ATOMS: atom_id res chain seq x y z
N MET A 1 -28.21 16.62 18.74
CA MET A 1 -27.99 15.17 18.75
C MET A 1 -28.19 14.66 17.33
N THR A 2 -27.12 14.27 16.63
CA THR A 2 -27.24 13.55 15.36
C THR A 2 -26.10 12.54 15.33
N LEU A 3 -26.48 11.25 15.24
CA LEU A 3 -25.58 10.11 15.29
C LEU A 3 -24.87 9.87 13.95
N SER A 4 -23.58 9.54 14.07
CA SER A 4 -22.78 8.54 13.38
C SER A 4 -23.02 8.23 11.88
N ALA A 5 -21.99 8.55 11.09
CA ALA A 5 -21.53 7.69 10.00
C ALA A 5 -20.10 7.21 10.36
N ALA A 6 -20.01 6.09 11.08
CA ALA A 6 -18.75 5.37 11.23
C ALA A 6 -18.52 4.56 9.94
N MET A 7 -17.94 5.20 8.92
CA MET A 7 -17.33 4.47 7.81
C MET A 7 -15.96 3.96 8.25
N PHE A 8 -15.83 2.65 8.38
CA PHE A 8 -14.54 1.98 8.57
C PHE A 8 -13.71 2.15 7.29
N ALA A 9 -12.85 3.17 7.25
CA ALA A 9 -11.71 3.24 6.35
C ALA A 9 -10.45 3.17 7.23
N GLY A 10 -9.66 2.10 7.06
CA GLY A 10 -8.59 1.69 7.97
C GLY A 10 -7.68 2.83 8.43
N ALA A 11 -7.53 2.97 9.75
CA ALA A 11 -6.52 3.75 10.46
C ALA A 11 -5.94 4.95 9.68
N GLY A 12 -6.80 5.87 9.25
CA GLY A 12 -6.40 7.20 8.83
C GLY A 12 -5.97 8.00 10.06
N VAL A 13 -4.79 7.70 10.61
CA VAL A 13 -4.10 8.64 11.49
C VAL A 13 -3.86 9.87 10.63
N THR A 14 -4.60 10.96 10.83
CA THR A 14 -4.32 12.23 10.16
C THR A 14 -3.02 12.78 10.76
N PRO A 15 -1.87 12.78 10.05
CA PRO A 15 -0.67 13.40 10.55
C PRO A 15 -0.64 14.87 10.07
N PRO A 16 0.11 15.74 10.76
CA PRO A 16 0.15 17.18 10.48
C PRO A 16 0.65 17.43 9.06
N VAL A 17 -0.19 17.97 8.16
CA VAL A 17 0.09 18.23 6.73
C VAL A 17 1.13 17.24 6.16
N GLY A 18 0.80 15.96 6.21
CA GLY A 18 1.68 14.89 5.75
C GLY A 18 1.47 14.64 4.26
N ARG A 19 2.57 14.49 3.50
CA ARG A 19 2.48 13.92 2.15
C ARG A 19 1.89 12.51 2.21
N GLU A 20 0.91 12.23 1.37
CA GLU A 20 0.32 10.90 1.25
C GLU A 20 1.33 10.01 0.52
N VAL A 21 1.64 8.83 1.08
CA VAL A 21 2.49 7.84 0.42
C VAL A 21 1.74 6.52 0.34
N LEU A 22 1.55 6.03 -0.89
CA LEU A 22 0.86 4.78 -1.17
C LEU A 22 1.84 3.73 -1.69
N LEU A 23 1.84 2.56 -1.06
CA LEU A 23 2.56 1.39 -1.57
C LEU A 23 1.70 0.66 -2.59
N LYS A 24 2.19 0.61 -3.83
CA LYS A 24 1.51 -0.01 -4.99
C LYS A 24 2.10 -1.36 -5.39
N GLY A 25 3.33 -1.64 -4.98
CA GLY A 25 4.00 -2.90 -5.29
C GLY A 25 5.32 -3.06 -4.54
N VAL A 26 5.82 -4.28 -4.48
CA VAL A 26 7.14 -4.60 -3.90
C VAL A 26 7.87 -5.58 -4.81
N SER A 27 9.20 -5.48 -4.83
CA SER A 27 10.08 -6.48 -5.43
C SER A 27 11.15 -6.85 -4.40
N LEU A 28 11.27 -8.16 -4.15
CA LEU A 28 12.21 -8.76 -3.20
C LEU A 28 13.08 -9.78 -3.96
N GLU A 29 13.77 -9.29 -4.98
CA GLU A 29 14.74 -10.11 -5.72
C GLU A 29 16.03 -10.25 -4.90
N ALA A 30 16.77 -11.34 -5.10
CA ALA A 30 17.94 -11.68 -4.29
C ALA A 30 18.95 -10.52 -4.25
N GLY A 31 18.97 -9.78 -3.13
CA GLY A 31 19.84 -8.61 -2.91
C GLY A 31 19.30 -7.27 -3.41
N GLN A 32 18.10 -7.21 -4.00
CA GLN A 32 17.45 -5.96 -4.42
C GLN A 32 16.03 -5.85 -3.88
N GLU A 33 15.92 -5.11 -2.78
CA GLU A 33 14.66 -4.73 -2.16
C GLU A 33 14.19 -3.39 -2.71
N ARG A 34 13.03 -3.37 -3.37
CA ARG A 34 12.45 -2.15 -3.95
C ARG A 34 10.95 -2.06 -3.67
N ALA A 35 10.47 -0.85 -3.47
CA ALA A 35 9.05 -0.54 -3.31
C ALA A 35 8.59 0.37 -4.46
N LEU A 36 7.41 0.08 -5.01
CA LEU A 36 6.72 0.94 -5.97
C LEU A 36 5.81 1.89 -5.19
N LEU A 37 6.17 3.17 -5.14
CA LEU A 37 5.56 4.17 -4.27
C LEU A 37 4.94 5.30 -5.10
N SER A 38 3.74 5.73 -4.71
CA SER A 38 3.09 6.95 -5.21
C SER A 38 3.03 7.98 -4.08
N VAL A 39 3.36 9.23 -4.40
CA VAL A 39 3.37 10.34 -3.43
C VAL A 39 2.37 11.40 -3.88
N ASP A 40 1.44 11.79 -3.00
CA ASP A 40 0.42 12.81 -3.28
C ASP A 40 -0.34 12.56 -4.60
N GLY A 41 -0.62 11.29 -4.91
CA GLY A 41 -1.32 10.88 -6.15
C GLY A 41 -0.48 10.91 -7.42
N ALA A 42 0.82 11.24 -7.35
CA ALA A 42 1.72 11.22 -8.50
C ALA A 42 1.94 9.81 -9.07
N ALA A 43 2.44 9.75 -10.29
CA ALA A 43 2.79 8.49 -10.96
C ALA A 43 3.72 7.63 -10.07
N PRO A 44 3.43 6.32 -9.88
CA PRO A 44 4.25 5.47 -9.03
C PRO A 44 5.68 5.30 -9.55
N THR A 45 6.66 5.28 -8.66
CA THR A 45 8.09 5.08 -8.99
C THR A 45 8.72 3.99 -8.12
N TRP A 46 9.64 3.24 -8.71
CA TRP A 46 10.42 2.25 -7.98
C TRP A 46 11.52 2.93 -7.18
N VAL A 47 11.51 2.70 -5.88
CA VAL A 47 12.52 3.20 -4.94
C VAL A 47 13.22 1.98 -4.33
N ALA A 48 14.54 1.91 -4.47
CA ALA A 48 15.35 0.91 -3.81
C ALA A 48 15.58 1.26 -2.34
N ARG A 49 15.87 0.27 -1.51
CA ARG A 49 16.30 0.50 -0.12
C ARG A 49 17.46 1.51 -0.07
N GLY A 50 17.37 2.48 0.84
CA GLY A 50 18.25 3.65 0.94
C GLY A 50 17.85 4.84 0.06
N GLY A 51 16.89 4.66 -0.86
CA GLY A 51 16.38 5.72 -1.73
C GLY A 51 15.50 6.73 -0.99
N GLN A 52 15.44 7.96 -1.54
CA GLN A 52 14.63 9.04 -0.99
C GLN A 52 13.17 8.91 -1.44
N VAL A 53 12.23 9.11 -0.51
CA VAL A 53 10.79 9.16 -0.80
C VAL A 53 10.11 10.18 0.11
N ALA A 54 9.42 11.15 -0.50
CA ALA A 54 8.65 12.18 0.20
C ALA A 54 9.42 12.91 1.33
N GLY A 55 10.74 13.07 1.24
CA GLY A 55 11.55 13.67 2.32
C GLY A 55 11.88 12.72 3.48
N GLY A 56 11.74 11.41 3.28
CA GLY A 56 12.30 10.36 4.12
C GLY A 56 13.12 9.37 3.29
N VAL A 57 13.65 8.34 3.93
CA VAL A 57 14.45 7.28 3.30
C VAL A 57 13.74 5.95 3.42
N LEU A 58 13.67 5.19 2.32
CA LEU A 58 13.18 3.82 2.35
C LEU A 58 14.17 2.93 3.11
N ASP A 59 13.81 2.50 4.32
CA ASP A 59 14.71 1.77 5.21
C ASP A 59 14.59 0.25 5.05
N ALA A 60 13.38 -0.25 4.81
CA ALA A 60 13.11 -1.69 4.65
C ALA A 60 11.94 -1.92 3.70
N VAL A 61 11.98 -3.04 2.97
CA VAL A 61 10.87 -3.53 2.13
C VAL A 61 10.51 -4.93 2.58
N GLY A 62 9.24 -5.15 2.91
CA GLY A 62 8.67 -6.46 3.21
C GLY A 62 7.74 -6.92 2.09
N ALA A 63 7.25 -8.16 2.19
CA ALA A 63 6.40 -8.76 1.16
C ALA A 63 5.10 -7.98 0.87
N ARG A 64 4.63 -7.17 1.83
CA ARG A 64 3.39 -6.38 1.70
C ARG A 64 3.50 -5.01 2.38
N SER A 65 4.72 -4.56 2.66
CA SER A 65 4.95 -3.31 3.40
C SER A 65 6.27 -2.67 2.99
N ALA A 66 6.40 -1.38 3.28
CA ALA A 66 7.62 -0.62 3.13
C ALA A 66 7.75 0.31 4.34
N SER A 67 8.94 0.41 4.90
CA SER A 67 9.21 1.26 6.06
C SER A 67 10.05 2.46 5.63
N ILE A 68 9.58 3.65 5.93
CA ILE A 68 10.17 4.92 5.55
C ILE A 68 10.61 5.65 6.81
N ARG A 69 11.91 5.94 6.95
CA ARG A 69 12.45 6.73 8.06
C ARG A 69 12.43 8.22 7.68
N ARG A 70 11.76 9.06 8.48
CA ARG A 70 11.74 10.53 8.33
C ARG A 70 12.06 11.17 9.67
N ASN A 71 13.09 12.02 9.72
CA ASN A 71 13.50 12.75 10.93
C ASN A 71 13.64 11.86 12.19
N GLY A 72 14.14 10.62 12.02
CA GLY A 72 14.30 9.65 13.10
C GLY A 72 13.05 8.83 13.43
N THR A 73 11.87 9.17 12.90
CA THR A 73 10.65 8.39 13.04
C THR A 73 10.50 7.38 11.90
N MET A 74 10.11 6.14 12.23
CA MET A 74 9.77 5.13 11.23
C MET A 74 8.28 5.15 10.93
N VAL A 75 7.91 5.22 9.66
CA VAL A 75 6.53 5.11 9.18
C VAL A 75 6.43 3.90 8.26
N THR A 76 5.56 2.97 8.59
CA THR A 76 5.32 1.78 7.75
C THR A 76 4.08 1.97 6.91
N VAL A 77 4.23 1.85 5.59
CA VAL A 77 3.12 1.83 4.64
C VAL A 77 2.87 0.40 4.18
N TYR A 78 1.60 0.05 3.98
CA TYR A 78 1.18 -1.29 3.58
C TYR A 78 0.66 -1.29 2.15
N LEU A 79 0.84 -2.43 1.48
CA LEU A 79 0.43 -2.61 0.09
C LEU A 79 -1.07 -2.42 -0.02
N PHE A 80 -1.48 -1.43 -0.80
CA PHE A 80 -2.88 -1.14 -1.02
C PHE A 80 -3.40 -2.01 -2.18
N VAL A 81 -4.36 -2.88 -1.89
CA VAL A 81 -5.13 -3.61 -2.91
C VAL A 81 -6.56 -3.10 -2.87
N SER A 82 -7.01 -2.48 -3.96
CA SER A 82 -8.42 -2.10 -4.10
C SER A 82 -9.25 -3.33 -4.39
N ALA A 83 -10.33 -3.55 -3.63
CA ALA A 83 -11.29 -4.62 -3.90
C ALA A 83 -11.95 -4.48 -5.28
N ALA A 84 -12.01 -3.27 -5.85
CA ALA A 84 -12.52 -3.05 -7.20
C ALA A 84 -11.62 -3.65 -8.30
N ALA A 85 -10.37 -4.01 -7.98
CA ALA A 85 -9.48 -4.73 -8.89
C ALA A 85 -9.63 -6.26 -8.79
N LEU A 86 -10.45 -6.76 -7.87
CA LEU A 86 -10.81 -8.17 -7.80
C LEU A 86 -12.09 -8.34 -8.62
N GLU A 87 -11.98 -8.94 -9.80
CA GLU A 87 -13.14 -9.44 -10.54
C GLU A 87 -13.99 -10.29 -9.57
N PRO A 88 -15.31 -10.08 -9.48
CA PRO A 88 -16.17 -10.91 -8.66
C PRO A 88 -16.00 -12.38 -9.09
N PHE A 89 -15.46 -13.20 -8.19
CA PHE A 89 -15.43 -14.63 -8.40
C PHE A 89 -16.88 -15.13 -8.56
N SER A 90 -17.25 -15.55 -9.77
CA SER A 90 -18.54 -16.20 -10.04
C SER A 90 -18.35 -17.72 -9.95
N PRO A 91 -18.76 -18.39 -8.85
CA PRO A 91 -18.80 -19.85 -8.78
C PRO A 91 -19.96 -20.37 -9.65
N GLY A 92 -19.77 -20.41 -10.96
CA GLY A 92 -20.88 -20.65 -11.90
C GLY A 92 -20.58 -21.50 -13.13
N ALA A 93 -19.42 -22.18 -13.22
CA ALA A 93 -19.09 -23.04 -14.37
C ALA A 93 -18.41 -24.36 -13.99
N ALA A 94 -18.55 -24.83 -12.74
CA ALA A 94 -18.29 -26.23 -12.43
C ALA A 94 -19.51 -27.03 -12.92
N GLY A 95 -19.33 -27.72 -14.04
CA GLY A 95 -20.38 -28.43 -14.76
C GLY A 95 -21.29 -29.25 -13.84
N GLN A 96 -22.60 -29.06 -14.00
CA GLN A 96 -23.58 -29.99 -13.46
C GLN A 96 -23.23 -31.40 -13.99
N PRO A 97 -23.11 -32.42 -13.12
CA PRO A 97 -23.02 -33.79 -13.60
C PRO A 97 -24.33 -34.11 -14.34
N LYS A 98 -24.22 -34.52 -15.61
CA LYS A 98 -25.36 -35.03 -16.38
C LYS A 98 -25.94 -36.23 -15.64
N SER A 99 -27.21 -36.15 -15.26
CA SER A 99 -28.03 -37.26 -14.77
C SER A 99 -28.33 -38.26 -15.89
#